data_AF-M5RDZ2-F1
#
_entry.id   AF-M5RDZ2-F1
#
_cell.length_a   1.000
_cell.length_b   1.000
_cell.length_c   1.000
_cell.angle_alpha   90.00
_cell.angle_beta   90.00
_cell.angle_gamma   90.00
#
_symmetry.space_group_name_H-M   'P 1'
#
loop_
_entity.id
_entity.type
_entity.pdbx_description
1 polymer ?
#
loop_
_entity_poly.entity_id
_entity_poly.type
_entity_poly.pdbx_seq_one_letter_code
_entity_poly.pdbx_strand_id
1 'polypeptide(L)'
;MKSELIVAGKKGMPNLKLILIALLFVGLLHSSVCGEDSVEFVNGSTLTGKMLEIRKEAREFDFSSTFGQTAVTRTYPYASVHAVTFNGKRFVLTPKPAMSASQTSSTGVTRTPAELRQYIEQVGSNPPDWLDATKMNHPTSLDLDWPLKAPGKWDESKNIGQYIWGRVNPNVSRWKPGIKLVHHVMQRHQGNSTLLKRDMEKLGEMYFTLLQDYPRAAYWLQKANVTATTPTGIHLAECYWRLGNKPMAMRLLKGSRLHISAIKLLGDMDEIEKAMAVTASYANTNFFNEAFLNAGDALRGAGRLDEAIEYYQRVLDINKARNAEYLKRYQARAAESIEAIKLFDKADVSRVADGTYAAHSTGYNGQLDVQVTVEDGKIQDVRVTKHSEKQFYSALSDTTSQIIQLQGIQNVDGTSGATITSQAIVSATARAMAKGAK
;
A
#
# COMPACT_ATOMS: atom_id res chain seq x y z
N MET A 1 15.64 -54.66 50.78
CA MET A 1 17.07 -54.84 51.16
C MET A 1 17.75 -53.51 50.89
N LYS A 2 17.97 -52.66 51.91
CA LYS A 2 19.24 -52.51 52.68
C LYS A 2 20.42 -52.16 51.76
N SER A 3 21.23 -51.11 51.92
CA SER A 3 21.39 -50.02 52.91
C SER A 3 22.66 -49.21 52.54
N GLU A 4 22.69 -47.92 52.91
CA GLU A 4 23.80 -47.07 53.41
C GLU A 4 25.23 -47.10 52.79
N LEU A 5 25.87 -45.98 52.39
CA LEU A 5 26.48 -44.83 53.13
C LEU A 5 27.89 -45.09 53.76
N ILE A 6 28.70 -44.02 53.81
CA ILE A 6 29.96 -43.76 54.61
C ILE A 6 31.29 -44.01 53.85
N VAL A 7 32.06 -42.99 53.40
CA VAL A 7 32.95 -41.96 54.04
C VAL A 7 34.33 -42.48 54.52
N ALA A 8 35.40 -41.89 53.97
CA ALA A 8 36.69 -41.51 54.60
C ALA A 8 37.55 -40.80 53.54
N GLY A 9 38.31 -39.70 53.71
CA GLY A 9 38.78 -38.96 54.89
C GLY A 9 40.31 -38.76 54.82
N LYS A 10 40.79 -37.52 55.08
CA LYS A 10 42.20 -37.05 55.33
C LYS A 10 43.09 -36.65 54.14
N LYS A 11 44.04 -35.71 54.22
CA LYS A 11 44.36 -34.49 55.03
C LYS A 11 45.66 -33.92 54.39
N GLY A 12 45.88 -32.60 54.40
CA GLY A 12 47.24 -32.01 54.50
C GLY A 12 47.81 -31.18 53.32
N MET A 13 47.79 -29.86 53.52
CA MET A 13 48.53 -28.69 52.96
C MET A 13 49.99 -28.88 52.43
N PRO A 14 50.70 -27.81 52.00
CA PRO A 14 50.50 -26.85 50.91
C PRO A 14 51.76 -26.78 50.00
N ASN A 15 51.75 -26.07 48.86
CA ASN A 15 52.96 -25.37 48.39
C ASN A 15 52.65 -24.32 47.31
N LEU A 16 53.16 -23.13 47.56
CA LEU A 16 53.03 -21.92 46.79
C LEU A 16 54.35 -21.66 46.05
N LYS A 17 54.23 -21.16 44.81
CA LYS A 17 55.22 -20.46 43.96
C LYS A 17 56.15 -21.32 43.10
N LEU A 18 55.86 -21.32 41.79
CA LEU A 18 56.81 -20.81 40.81
C LEU A 18 56.05 -20.09 39.69
N ILE A 19 56.33 -18.79 39.56
CA ILE A 19 55.78 -17.89 38.53
C ILE A 19 56.55 -18.17 37.24
N LEU A 20 55.86 -18.52 36.17
CA LEU A 20 56.38 -18.48 34.80
C LEU A 20 55.60 -17.40 34.03
N ILE A 21 56.24 -16.26 33.81
CA ILE A 21 55.73 -15.19 32.96
C ILE A 21 55.86 -15.66 31.51
N ALA A 22 54.74 -16.03 30.89
CA ALA A 22 54.66 -16.20 29.45
C ALA A 22 54.37 -14.84 28.82
N LEU A 23 55.39 -14.25 28.20
CA LEU A 23 55.27 -13.12 27.27
C LEU A 23 54.52 -13.60 26.01
N LEU A 24 53.20 -13.43 26.01
CA LEU A 24 52.38 -13.51 24.81
C LEU A 24 52.43 -12.15 24.12
N PHE A 25 53.23 -12.06 23.06
CA PHE A 25 53.17 -10.99 22.08
C PHE A 25 51.76 -10.98 21.48
N VAL A 26 50.90 -10.08 21.97
CA VAL A 26 49.67 -9.70 21.28
C VAL A 26 50.10 -8.87 20.07
N GLY A 27 50.23 -9.53 18.92
CA GLY A 27 50.22 -8.83 17.65
C GLY A 27 48.91 -8.07 17.54
N LEU A 28 48.98 -6.74 17.62
CA LEU A 28 47.91 -5.84 17.21
C LEU A 28 47.66 -6.04 15.71
N LEU A 29 46.87 -7.06 15.38
CA LEU A 29 46.11 -7.06 14.15
C LEU A 29 45.19 -5.85 14.22
N HIS A 30 45.61 -4.75 13.59
CA HIS A 30 44.68 -3.72 13.16
C HIS A 30 43.80 -4.35 12.09
N SER A 31 42.78 -5.09 12.52
CA SER A 31 41.57 -5.24 11.73
C SER A 31 41.01 -3.83 11.58
N SER A 32 41.35 -3.18 10.47
CA SER A 32 40.50 -2.11 9.97
C SER A 32 39.15 -2.76 9.75
N VAL A 33 38.24 -2.61 10.72
CA VAL A 33 36.83 -2.85 10.50
C VAL A 33 36.44 -1.80 9.48
N CYS A 34 36.60 -2.14 8.20
CA CYS A 34 36.04 -1.38 7.11
C CYS A 34 34.53 -1.43 7.37
N GLY A 35 33.95 -0.31 7.81
CA GLY A 35 32.50 -0.24 8.01
C GLY A 35 31.80 -0.67 6.72
N GLU A 36 30.67 -1.35 6.86
CA GLU A 36 29.81 -1.72 5.74
C GLU A 36 29.53 -0.47 4.88
N ASP A 37 29.53 -0.62 3.55
CA ASP A 37 29.24 0.51 2.68
C ASP A 37 27.82 1.00 2.97
N SER A 38 27.60 2.30 2.85
CA SER A 38 26.29 2.89 3.10
C SER A 38 25.94 4.00 2.12
N VAL A 39 24.65 4.20 1.94
CA VAL A 39 24.06 5.24 1.11
C VAL A 39 23.15 6.09 1.99
N GLU A 40 23.34 7.40 1.96
CA GLU A 40 22.43 8.40 2.53
C GLU A 40 21.69 9.07 1.38
N PHE A 41 20.37 8.94 1.31
CA PHE A 41 19.55 9.51 0.25
C PHE A 41 19.20 10.98 0.51
N VAL A 42 18.85 11.71 -0.55
CA VAL A 42 18.42 13.11 -0.44
C VAL A 42 17.12 13.29 0.36
N ASN A 43 16.26 12.27 0.37
CA ASN A 43 15.04 12.22 1.18
C ASN A 43 15.29 11.90 2.67
N GLY A 44 16.56 11.68 3.05
CA GLY A 44 16.97 11.41 4.43
C GLY A 44 16.99 9.94 4.84
N SER A 45 16.50 9.00 4.01
CA SER A 45 16.64 7.57 4.30
C SER A 45 18.09 7.10 4.12
N THR A 46 18.42 5.96 4.72
CA THR A 46 19.76 5.35 4.63
C THR A 46 19.67 3.88 4.29
N LEU A 47 20.68 3.37 3.59
CA LEU A 47 20.79 1.96 3.23
C LEU A 47 22.22 1.47 3.51
N THR A 48 22.37 0.25 4.03
CA THR A 48 23.67 -0.41 4.15
C THR A 48 23.76 -1.60 3.22
N GLY A 49 24.98 -1.96 2.83
CA GLY A 49 25.23 -3.05 1.89
C GLY A 49 26.60 -2.93 1.24
N LYS A 50 26.66 -3.24 -0.05
CA LYS A 50 27.91 -3.31 -0.80
C LYS A 50 27.84 -2.50 -2.09
N MET A 51 28.79 -1.58 -2.27
CA MET A 51 29.03 -0.90 -3.54
C MET A 51 29.58 -1.90 -4.56
N LEU A 52 28.93 -2.02 -5.73
CA LEU A 52 29.33 -2.98 -6.76
C LEU A 52 30.08 -2.30 -7.91
N GLU A 53 29.47 -1.29 -8.53
CA GLU A 53 30.04 -0.59 -9.69
C GLU A 53 29.73 0.91 -9.59
N ILE A 54 30.69 1.77 -9.94
CA ILE A 54 30.50 3.22 -9.98
C ILE A 54 30.74 3.70 -11.42
N ARG A 55 29.70 4.22 -12.06
CA ARG A 55 29.73 4.73 -13.44
C ARG A 55 29.71 6.25 -13.40
N LYS A 56 30.89 6.86 -13.31
CA LYS A 56 31.06 8.31 -13.10
C LYS A 56 30.48 9.17 -14.22
N GLU A 57 30.64 8.76 -15.48
CA GLU A 57 30.15 9.51 -16.65
C GLU A 57 28.61 9.57 -16.66
N ALA A 58 27.96 8.45 -16.37
CA ALA A 58 26.51 8.35 -16.23
C ALA A 58 25.99 8.90 -14.88
N ARG A 59 26.90 9.25 -13.95
CA ARG A 59 26.59 9.73 -12.60
C ARG A 59 25.65 8.78 -11.85
N GLU A 60 25.98 7.49 -11.85
CA GLU A 60 25.22 6.45 -11.16
C GLU A 60 26.14 5.37 -10.58
N PHE A 61 25.60 4.53 -9.70
CA PHE A 61 26.30 3.38 -9.15
C PHE A 61 25.34 2.22 -8.86
N ASP A 62 25.86 1.00 -8.86
CA ASP A 62 25.14 -0.19 -8.41
C ASP A 62 25.46 -0.50 -6.96
N PHE A 63 24.41 -0.76 -6.18
CA PHE A 63 24.53 -1.09 -4.78
C PHE A 63 23.66 -2.31 -4.46
N SER A 64 24.25 -3.24 -3.72
CA SER A 64 23.59 -4.47 -3.28
C SER A 64 23.28 -4.39 -1.80
N SER A 65 22.00 -4.47 -1.44
CA SER A 65 21.53 -4.59 -0.07
C SER A 65 20.89 -5.96 0.18
N THR A 66 20.98 -6.46 1.40
CA THR A 66 20.41 -7.77 1.76
C THR A 66 19.16 -7.57 2.62
N PHE A 67 18.03 -8.13 2.18
CA PHE A 67 16.78 -8.16 2.94
C PHE A 67 16.41 -9.63 3.21
N GLY A 68 16.37 -10.02 4.49
CA GLY A 68 16.21 -11.43 4.85
C GLY A 68 17.34 -12.29 4.27
N GLN A 69 16.99 -13.29 3.45
CA GLN A 69 17.97 -14.14 2.75
C GLN A 69 18.29 -13.68 1.32
N THR A 70 17.66 -12.59 0.85
CA THR A 70 17.73 -12.18 -0.55
C THR A 70 18.57 -10.92 -0.70
N ALA A 71 19.63 -11.01 -1.51
CA ALA A 71 20.35 -9.83 -1.98
C ALA A 71 19.58 -9.16 -3.13
N VAL A 72 19.45 -7.83 -3.05
CA VAL A 72 18.81 -7.00 -4.07
C VAL A 72 19.80 -5.95 -4.53
N THR A 73 20.14 -6.01 -5.82
CA THR A 73 20.95 -4.98 -6.48
C THR A 73 20.04 -3.95 -7.13
N ARG A 74 20.37 -2.66 -6.93
CA ARG A 74 19.73 -1.54 -7.61
C ARG A 74 20.77 -0.56 -8.11
N THR A 75 20.42 0.14 -9.20
CA THR A 75 21.18 1.27 -9.70
C THR A 75 20.65 2.55 -9.06
N TYR A 76 21.55 3.43 -8.65
CA TYR A 76 21.23 4.69 -8.00
C TYR A 76 21.89 5.85 -8.75
N PRO A 77 21.11 6.80 -9.28
CA PRO A 77 21.66 8.03 -9.82
C PRO A 77 22.20 8.90 -8.69
N TYR A 78 23.31 9.60 -8.91
CA TYR A 78 23.91 10.49 -7.92
C TYR A 78 22.93 11.57 -7.43
N ALA A 79 22.02 12.00 -8.30
CA ALA A 79 21.01 13.01 -8.00
C ALA A 79 20.04 12.60 -6.87
N SER A 80 19.81 11.31 -6.65
CA SER A 80 18.96 10.81 -5.55
C SER A 80 19.74 10.57 -4.25
N VAL A 81 21.07 10.69 -4.28
CA VAL A 81 21.96 10.31 -3.18
C VAL A 81 22.66 11.53 -2.60
N HIS A 82 22.48 11.76 -1.30
CA HIS A 82 23.19 12.80 -0.58
C HIS A 82 24.67 12.45 -0.43
N ALA A 83 24.95 11.28 0.16
CA ALA A 83 26.31 10.83 0.42
C ALA A 83 26.39 9.31 0.35
N VAL A 84 27.60 8.80 0.11
CA VAL A 84 27.92 7.38 0.24
C VAL A 84 29.10 7.22 1.18
N THR A 85 29.08 6.21 2.04
CA THR A 85 30.27 5.71 2.71
C THR A 85 30.76 4.50 1.93
N PHE A 86 31.95 4.60 1.35
CA PHE A 86 32.56 3.52 0.58
C PHE A 86 33.97 3.28 1.11
N ASN A 87 34.28 2.05 1.49
CA ASN A 87 35.56 1.67 2.11
C ASN A 87 35.94 2.57 3.31
N GLY A 88 34.96 2.83 4.20
CA GLY A 88 35.15 3.65 5.39
C GLY A 88 35.34 5.16 5.14
N LYS A 89 35.23 5.62 3.89
CA LYS A 89 35.30 7.05 3.52
C LYS A 89 33.95 7.55 3.05
N ARG A 90 33.51 8.69 3.61
CA ARG A 90 32.26 9.34 3.24
C ARG A 90 32.49 10.33 2.09
N PHE A 91 31.70 10.23 1.03
CA PHE A 91 31.69 11.10 -0.14
C PHE A 91 30.32 11.73 -0.27
N VAL A 92 30.25 13.07 -0.31
CA VAL A 92 28.99 13.79 -0.60
C VAL A 92 28.83 13.90 -2.11
N LEU A 93 27.72 13.36 -2.65
CA LEU A 93 27.43 13.38 -4.09
C LEU A 93 26.49 14.53 -4.46
N THR A 94 25.44 14.73 -3.66
CA THR A 94 24.44 15.79 -3.85
C THR A 94 24.18 16.49 -2.51
N PRO A 95 24.29 17.83 -2.40
CA PRO A 95 23.92 18.53 -1.17
C PRO A 95 22.45 18.27 -0.80
N LYS A 96 22.15 18.07 0.49
CA LYS A 96 20.74 18.01 0.93
C LYS A 96 20.09 19.36 0.60
N PRO A 97 18.99 19.40 -0.17
CA PRO A 97 18.21 20.63 -0.26
C PRO A 97 17.75 21.01 1.15
N ALA A 98 17.70 22.31 1.45
CA ALA A 98 16.99 22.77 2.64
C ALA A 98 15.57 22.18 2.56
N MET A 99 15.12 21.49 3.62
CA MET A 99 13.80 20.85 3.69
C MET A 99 12.72 21.87 3.30
N SER A 100 12.36 21.92 2.02
CA SER A 100 11.09 22.45 1.57
C SER A 100 10.14 21.28 1.60
N ALA A 101 9.08 21.44 2.36
CA ALA A 101 7.98 20.49 2.44
C ALA A 101 7.62 20.04 1.01
N SER A 102 7.64 18.73 0.80
CA SER A 102 7.23 18.08 -0.44
C SER A 102 5.96 18.74 -0.96
N GLN A 103 6.04 19.31 -2.16
CA GLN A 103 4.86 19.74 -2.89
C GLN A 103 4.12 18.48 -3.35
N THR A 104 3.30 17.91 -2.47
CA THR A 104 2.20 17.08 -2.92
C THR A 104 1.27 18.00 -3.70
N SER A 105 1.08 17.69 -4.97
CA SER A 105 0.06 18.26 -5.83
C SER A 105 -1.33 17.95 -5.27
N SER A 106 -1.72 18.63 -4.20
CA SER A 106 -3.12 18.76 -3.84
C SER A 106 -3.76 19.63 -4.91
N THR A 107 -4.51 19.01 -5.80
CA THR A 107 -5.45 19.71 -6.66
C THR A 107 -6.52 20.33 -5.78
N GLY A 108 -6.30 21.59 -5.38
CA GLY A 108 -7.36 22.56 -5.18
C GLY A 108 -8.20 22.42 -3.91
N VAL A 109 -8.22 23.53 -3.16
CA VAL A 109 -9.11 23.85 -2.04
C VAL A 109 -8.69 23.27 -0.68
N THR A 110 -8.13 24.13 0.16
CA THR A 110 -8.02 23.94 1.61
C THR A 110 -9.30 24.46 2.26
N ARG A 111 -9.89 23.69 3.19
CA ARG A 111 -11.10 24.09 3.94
C ARG A 111 -10.82 24.07 5.43
N THR A 112 -11.30 25.06 6.17
CA THR A 112 -11.40 25.00 7.63
C THR A 112 -12.38 23.88 8.06
N PRO A 113 -12.33 23.43 9.33
CA PRO A 113 -13.27 22.43 9.81
C PRO A 113 -14.75 22.86 9.70
N ALA A 114 -15.04 24.15 9.81
CA ALA A 114 -16.40 24.67 9.71
C ALA A 114 -16.90 24.65 8.26
N GLU A 115 -16.10 25.15 7.32
CA GLU A 115 -16.43 25.14 5.88
C GLU A 115 -16.60 23.71 5.35
N LEU A 116 -15.75 22.78 5.77
CA LEU A 116 -15.87 21.39 5.36
C LEU A 116 -17.19 20.76 5.85
N ARG A 117 -17.57 20.98 7.11
CA ARG A 117 -18.85 20.49 7.65
C ARG A 117 -20.03 21.08 6.89
N GLN A 118 -20.01 22.38 6.62
CA GLN A 118 -21.06 23.05 5.86
C GLN A 118 -21.16 22.48 4.44
N TYR A 119 -20.03 22.27 3.77
CA TYR A 119 -20.00 21.70 2.42
C TYR A 119 -20.54 20.27 2.37
N ILE A 120 -20.13 19.42 3.32
CA ILE A 120 -20.64 18.04 3.44
C ILE A 120 -22.16 18.05 3.67
N GLU A 121 -22.66 18.90 4.58
CA GLU A 121 -24.10 18.99 4.83
C GLU A 121 -24.86 19.48 3.59
N GLN A 122 -24.36 20.55 2.94
CA GLN A 122 -25.00 21.14 1.75
C GLN A 122 -25.08 20.15 0.59
N VAL A 123 -24.01 19.42 0.28
CA VAL A 123 -24.01 18.47 -0.85
C VAL A 123 -24.67 17.15 -0.46
N GLY A 124 -24.37 16.66 0.73
CA GLY A 124 -24.79 15.35 1.24
C GLY A 124 -26.28 15.21 1.48
N SER A 125 -26.92 16.26 1.99
CA SER A 125 -28.37 16.28 2.26
C SER A 125 -29.22 16.34 0.99
N ASN A 126 -28.63 16.68 -0.15
CA ASN A 126 -29.34 16.79 -1.43
C ASN A 126 -29.09 15.57 -2.31
N PRO A 127 -30.16 14.93 -2.85
CA PRO A 127 -29.99 13.84 -3.80
C PRO A 127 -29.22 14.32 -5.04
N PRO A 128 -28.38 13.47 -5.65
CA PRO A 128 -27.74 13.83 -6.91
C PRO A 128 -28.78 13.93 -8.04
N ASP A 129 -28.52 14.80 -9.00
CA ASP A 129 -29.39 15.11 -10.16
C ASP A 129 -29.85 13.88 -10.95
N TRP A 130 -29.02 12.84 -11.02
CA TRP A 130 -29.32 11.60 -11.73
C TRP A 130 -30.21 10.63 -10.94
N LEU A 131 -30.41 10.81 -9.63
CA LEU A 131 -31.03 9.79 -8.77
C LEU A 131 -32.47 9.49 -9.20
N ASP A 132 -33.28 10.52 -9.41
CA ASP A 132 -34.69 10.38 -9.76
C ASP A 132 -34.87 9.80 -11.16
N ALA A 133 -34.06 10.26 -12.13
CA ALA A 133 -34.10 9.77 -13.51
C ALA A 133 -33.57 8.32 -13.66
N THR A 134 -32.73 7.85 -12.74
CA THR A 134 -32.13 6.51 -12.83
C THR A 134 -33.18 5.41 -12.63
N LYS A 135 -33.28 4.46 -13.55
CA LYS A 135 -34.15 3.28 -13.37
C LYS A 135 -33.46 2.25 -12.47
N MET A 136 -34.19 1.70 -11.50
CA MET A 136 -33.73 0.52 -10.77
C MET A 136 -33.71 -0.70 -11.73
N ASN A 137 -32.67 -1.52 -11.66
CA ASN A 137 -32.48 -2.69 -12.55
C ASN A 137 -32.11 -3.97 -11.78
N HIS A 138 -32.65 -4.10 -10.56
CA HIS A 138 -32.47 -5.26 -9.70
C HIS A 138 -33.47 -6.38 -10.02
N PRO A 139 -33.14 -7.66 -9.73
CA PRO A 139 -34.08 -8.77 -9.88
C PRO A 139 -35.34 -8.56 -9.05
N THR A 140 -36.51 -8.91 -9.58
CA THR A 140 -37.79 -8.84 -8.84
C THR A 140 -37.85 -9.77 -7.64
N SER A 141 -36.98 -10.79 -7.62
CA SER A 141 -36.86 -11.76 -6.53
C SER A 141 -36.07 -11.27 -5.32
N LEU A 142 -35.48 -10.07 -5.39
CA LEU A 142 -34.59 -9.54 -4.37
C LEU A 142 -35.38 -9.17 -3.11
N ASP A 143 -34.91 -9.63 -1.94
CA ASP A 143 -35.51 -9.30 -0.66
C ASP A 143 -35.19 -7.84 -0.28
N LEU A 144 -36.21 -6.98 -0.42
CA LEU A 144 -36.10 -5.54 -0.15
C LEU A 144 -36.18 -5.18 1.34
N ASP A 145 -36.44 -6.15 2.23
CA ASP A 145 -36.30 -5.95 3.67
C ASP A 145 -34.82 -6.09 4.11
N TRP A 146 -33.98 -6.64 3.23
CA TRP A 146 -32.53 -6.72 3.33
C TRP A 146 -32.02 -6.95 4.76
N PRO A 147 -32.24 -8.14 5.33
CA PRO A 147 -31.81 -8.45 6.69
C PRO A 147 -30.29 -8.31 6.85
N LEU A 148 -29.84 -8.00 8.08
CA LEU A 148 -28.42 -7.85 8.41
C LEU A 148 -27.60 -9.09 8.03
N LYS A 149 -28.19 -10.28 8.21
CA LYS A 149 -27.60 -11.55 7.81
C LYS A 149 -28.41 -12.13 6.66
N ALA A 150 -27.73 -12.41 5.56
CA ALA A 150 -28.35 -13.09 4.42
C ALA A 150 -28.83 -14.50 4.83
N PRO A 151 -30.08 -14.89 4.54
CA PRO A 151 -30.55 -16.25 4.76
C PRO A 151 -30.00 -17.19 3.68
N GLY A 152 -29.73 -18.44 4.06
CA GLY A 152 -29.37 -19.50 3.11
C GLY A 152 -27.98 -19.36 2.49
N LYS A 153 -27.82 -19.99 1.31
CA LYS A 153 -26.57 -19.95 0.52
C LYS A 153 -26.45 -18.61 -0.21
N TRP A 154 -25.26 -18.30 -0.72
CA TRP A 154 -25.03 -17.13 -1.57
C TRP A 154 -25.97 -17.14 -2.79
N ASP A 155 -26.79 -16.11 -2.92
CA ASP A 155 -27.71 -15.87 -4.03
C ASP A 155 -27.89 -14.35 -4.27
N GLU A 156 -27.23 -13.88 -5.32
CA GLU A 156 -27.25 -12.48 -5.77
C GLU A 156 -28.61 -12.03 -6.31
N SER A 157 -29.56 -12.94 -6.47
CA SER A 157 -30.94 -12.62 -6.87
C SER A 157 -31.87 -12.47 -5.67
N LYS A 158 -31.40 -12.81 -4.45
CA LYS A 158 -32.21 -12.85 -3.23
C LYS A 158 -31.74 -11.87 -2.16
N ASN A 159 -30.43 -11.62 -2.01
CA ASN A 159 -29.93 -10.70 -0.99
C ASN A 159 -29.27 -9.45 -1.59
N ILE A 160 -29.65 -8.26 -1.13
CA ILE A 160 -29.13 -6.97 -1.66
C ILE A 160 -27.61 -6.86 -1.51
N GLY A 161 -27.04 -7.24 -0.37
CA GLY A 161 -25.59 -7.16 -0.16
C GLY A 161 -24.81 -8.02 -1.16
N GLN A 162 -25.33 -9.22 -1.44
CA GLN A 162 -24.75 -10.14 -2.42
C GLN A 162 -24.98 -9.67 -3.86
N TYR A 163 -26.16 -9.11 -4.16
CA TYR A 163 -26.45 -8.45 -5.44
C TYR A 163 -25.49 -7.28 -5.71
N ILE A 164 -25.27 -6.42 -4.70
CA ILE A 164 -24.34 -5.30 -4.81
C ILE A 164 -22.94 -5.84 -5.11
N TRP A 165 -22.46 -6.81 -4.33
CA TRP A 165 -21.13 -7.38 -4.50
C TRP A 165 -20.92 -8.07 -5.85
N GLY A 166 -21.86 -8.90 -6.28
CA GLY A 166 -21.71 -9.78 -7.45
C GLY A 166 -22.16 -9.16 -8.76
N ARG A 167 -23.12 -8.23 -8.74
CA ARG A 167 -23.71 -7.63 -9.95
C ARG A 167 -23.55 -6.14 -10.05
N VAL A 168 -23.56 -5.37 -8.96
CA VAL A 168 -23.38 -3.91 -9.04
C VAL A 168 -21.90 -3.56 -9.18
N ASN A 169 -21.08 -3.93 -8.21
CA ASN A 169 -19.68 -3.50 -8.13
C ASN A 169 -18.87 -3.82 -9.40
N PRO A 170 -19.02 -5.01 -10.04
CA PRO A 170 -18.26 -5.33 -11.25
C PRO A 170 -18.75 -4.60 -12.51
N ASN A 171 -19.87 -3.88 -12.47
CA ASN A 171 -20.53 -3.33 -13.64
C ASN A 171 -20.82 -1.82 -13.48
N VAL A 172 -20.01 -0.98 -14.11
CA VAL A 172 -20.13 0.50 -14.05
C VAL A 172 -21.54 1.00 -14.35
N SER A 173 -22.21 0.41 -15.36
CA SER A 173 -23.59 0.75 -15.74
C SER A 173 -24.63 0.46 -14.65
N ARG A 174 -24.28 -0.34 -13.64
CA ARG A 174 -25.15 -0.70 -12.51
C ARG A 174 -24.87 0.11 -11.25
N TRP A 175 -23.80 0.92 -11.19
CA TRP A 175 -23.45 1.68 -10.00
C TRP A 175 -24.55 2.66 -9.56
N LYS A 176 -25.02 3.53 -10.46
CA LYS A 176 -26.14 4.46 -10.18
C LYS A 176 -27.44 3.72 -9.83
N PRO A 177 -27.90 2.71 -10.60
CA PRO A 177 -29.06 1.89 -10.21
C PRO A 177 -28.92 1.21 -8.84
N GLY A 178 -27.73 0.70 -8.51
CA GLY A 178 -27.44 0.07 -7.23
C GLY A 178 -27.51 1.05 -6.07
N ILE A 179 -26.97 2.26 -6.22
CA ILE A 179 -27.10 3.33 -5.21
C ILE A 179 -28.57 3.71 -5.02
N LYS A 180 -29.34 3.85 -6.12
CA LYS A 180 -30.79 4.12 -6.04
C LYS A 180 -31.55 3.03 -5.28
N LEU A 181 -31.20 1.76 -5.48
CA LEU A 181 -31.78 0.65 -4.72
C LEU A 181 -31.54 0.81 -3.21
N VAL A 182 -30.32 1.19 -2.79
CA VAL A 182 -30.04 1.38 -1.36
C VAL A 182 -30.82 2.58 -0.78
N HIS A 183 -30.97 3.68 -1.53
CA HIS A 183 -31.87 4.77 -1.13
C HIS A 183 -33.32 4.30 -0.91
N HIS A 184 -33.84 3.49 -1.85
CA HIS A 184 -35.18 2.92 -1.74
C HIS A 184 -35.34 2.04 -0.49
N VAL A 185 -34.35 1.21 -0.19
CA VAL A 185 -34.36 0.33 0.99
C VAL A 185 -34.24 1.13 2.29
N MET A 186 -33.39 2.15 2.32
CA MET A 186 -33.25 3.05 3.45
C MET A 186 -34.57 3.77 3.81
N GLN A 187 -35.40 4.11 2.82
CA GLN A 187 -36.73 4.68 3.05
C GLN A 187 -37.68 3.68 3.73
N ARG A 188 -37.55 2.38 3.45
CA ARG A 188 -38.33 1.32 4.12
C ARG A 188 -37.90 1.13 5.57
N HIS A 189 -36.62 1.38 5.87
CA HIS A 189 -36.04 1.15 7.20
C HIS A 189 -36.09 2.35 8.15
N GLN A 190 -36.82 3.43 7.84
CA GLN A 190 -36.92 4.62 8.71
C GLN A 190 -37.34 4.29 10.16
N GLY A 191 -38.18 3.26 10.35
CA GLY A 191 -38.60 2.79 11.67
C GLY A 191 -37.64 1.83 12.38
N ASN A 192 -36.52 1.45 11.75
CA ASN A 192 -35.56 0.50 12.29
C ASN A 192 -34.16 1.10 12.31
N SER A 193 -33.75 1.64 13.46
CA SER A 193 -32.48 2.36 13.62
C SER A 193 -31.24 1.53 13.25
N THR A 194 -31.26 0.22 13.50
CA THR A 194 -30.14 -0.67 13.17
C THR A 194 -30.00 -0.86 11.66
N LEU A 195 -31.10 -1.13 10.96
CA LEU A 195 -31.09 -1.28 9.50
C LEU A 195 -30.79 0.05 8.81
N LEU A 196 -31.37 1.14 9.32
CA LEU A 196 -31.14 2.49 8.82
C LEU A 196 -29.66 2.87 8.90
N LYS A 197 -29.00 2.59 10.03
CA LYS A 197 -27.55 2.79 10.18
C LYS A 197 -26.75 2.00 9.15
N ARG A 198 -27.09 0.72 8.93
CA ARG A 198 -26.44 -0.14 7.92
C ARG A 198 -26.63 0.42 6.50
N ASP A 199 -27.83 0.89 6.17
CA ASP A 199 -28.13 1.44 4.85
C ASP A 199 -27.35 2.74 4.59
N MET A 200 -27.29 3.64 5.58
CA MET A 200 -26.47 4.85 5.52
C MET A 200 -24.99 4.51 5.35
N GLU A 201 -24.47 3.54 6.11
CA GLU A 201 -23.08 3.09 5.96
C GLU A 201 -22.81 2.57 4.54
N LYS A 202 -23.72 1.76 3.99
CA LYS A 202 -23.59 1.24 2.62
C LYS A 202 -23.68 2.36 1.56
N LEU A 203 -24.59 3.32 1.72
CA LEU A 203 -24.66 4.49 0.83
C LEU A 203 -23.34 5.26 0.85
N GLY A 204 -22.83 5.54 2.04
CA GLY A 204 -21.55 6.21 2.22
C GLY A 204 -20.40 5.48 1.54
N GLU A 205 -20.31 4.17 1.72
CA GLU A 205 -19.33 3.31 1.04
C GLU A 205 -19.49 3.35 -0.48
N MET A 206 -20.70 3.23 -1.02
CA MET A 206 -20.93 3.19 -2.48
C MET A 206 -20.66 4.55 -3.15
N TYR A 207 -21.02 5.67 -2.51
CA TYR A 207 -20.64 6.99 -3.01
C TYR A 207 -19.12 7.17 -3.04
N PHE A 208 -18.43 6.64 -2.03
CA PHE A 208 -16.97 6.68 -1.96
C PHE A 208 -16.32 5.83 -3.04
N THR A 209 -16.64 4.52 -3.08
CA THR A 209 -15.92 3.57 -3.94
C THR A 209 -16.38 3.63 -5.39
N LEU A 210 -17.69 3.75 -5.65
CA LEU A 210 -18.20 3.66 -7.02
C LEU A 210 -18.16 5.01 -7.74
N LEU A 211 -18.41 6.12 -7.03
CA LEU A 211 -18.57 7.43 -7.67
C LEU A 211 -17.51 8.46 -7.28
N GLN A 212 -16.68 8.17 -6.27
CA GLN A 212 -15.77 9.16 -5.65
C GLN A 212 -16.48 10.47 -5.27
N ASP A 213 -17.77 10.40 -4.92
CA ASP A 213 -18.55 11.53 -4.42
C ASP A 213 -18.26 11.72 -2.93
N TYR A 214 -17.07 12.25 -2.63
CA TYR A 214 -16.57 12.38 -1.26
C TYR A 214 -17.49 13.19 -0.33
N PRO A 215 -18.15 14.30 -0.76
CA PRO A 215 -19.08 15.02 0.11
C PRO A 215 -20.28 14.15 0.51
N ARG A 216 -20.94 13.48 -0.45
CA ARG A 216 -22.09 12.61 -0.14
C ARG A 216 -21.65 11.37 0.63
N ALA A 217 -20.49 10.80 0.31
CA ALA A 217 -19.91 9.71 1.08
C ALA A 217 -19.71 10.11 2.55
N ALA A 218 -19.04 11.23 2.80
CA ALA A 218 -18.79 11.73 4.16
C ALA A 218 -20.10 11.97 4.92
N TYR A 219 -21.11 12.55 4.27
CA TYR A 219 -22.41 12.80 4.86
C TYR A 219 -23.06 11.51 5.39
N TRP A 220 -23.18 10.50 4.53
CA TRP A 220 -23.82 9.24 4.92
C TRP A 220 -23.00 8.45 5.94
N LEU A 221 -21.66 8.48 5.83
CA LEU A 221 -20.77 7.85 6.81
C LEU A 221 -20.84 8.54 8.19
N GLN A 222 -20.99 9.87 8.24
CA GLN A 222 -21.23 10.61 9.48
C GLN A 222 -22.57 10.23 10.11
N LYS A 223 -23.65 10.17 9.33
CA LYS A 223 -24.98 9.74 9.81
C LYS A 223 -24.96 8.29 10.31
N ALA A 224 -24.17 7.43 9.68
CA ALA A 224 -23.95 6.05 10.10
C ALA A 224 -23.05 5.92 11.34
N ASN A 225 -22.45 7.01 11.84
CA ASN A 225 -21.56 7.01 13.01
C ASN A 225 -20.44 5.94 12.92
N VAL A 226 -19.75 5.92 11.78
CA VAL A 226 -18.62 5.00 11.55
C VAL A 226 -17.40 5.41 12.37
N THR A 227 -16.55 4.43 12.70
CA THR A 227 -15.33 4.64 13.48
C THR A 227 -14.12 4.15 12.71
N ALA A 228 -12.94 4.71 12.97
CA ALA A 228 -11.70 4.34 12.26
C ALA A 228 -11.24 2.87 12.47
N THR A 229 -11.99 2.07 13.24
CA THR A 229 -11.81 0.62 13.38
C THR A 229 -12.47 -0.18 12.25
N THR A 230 -13.26 0.46 11.37
CA THR A 230 -13.89 -0.17 10.20
C THR A 230 -13.31 0.40 8.89
N PRO A 231 -13.41 -0.31 7.76
CA PRO A 231 -13.02 0.22 6.45
C PRO A 231 -13.70 1.55 6.12
N THR A 232 -15.00 1.65 6.41
CA THR A 232 -15.85 2.82 6.18
C THR A 232 -15.47 4.02 7.04
N GLY A 233 -14.96 3.81 8.25
CA GLY A 233 -14.37 4.90 9.04
C GLY A 233 -13.06 5.44 8.46
N ILE A 234 -12.27 4.59 7.80
CA ILE A 234 -11.09 5.04 7.03
C ILE A 234 -11.53 5.80 5.79
N HIS A 235 -12.58 5.37 5.08
CA HIS A 235 -13.17 6.13 3.97
C HIS A 235 -13.64 7.52 4.42
N LEU A 236 -14.22 7.65 5.61
CA LEU A 236 -14.61 8.95 6.16
C LEU A 236 -13.39 9.86 6.41
N ALA A 237 -12.29 9.31 6.96
CA ALA A 237 -11.04 10.04 7.11
C ALA A 237 -10.49 10.49 5.75
N GLU A 238 -10.53 9.61 4.75
CA GLU A 238 -10.10 9.96 3.38
C GLU A 238 -10.99 11.03 2.76
N CYS A 239 -12.30 10.99 2.95
CA CYS A 239 -13.19 12.06 2.49
C CYS A 239 -12.77 13.41 3.10
N TYR A 240 -12.46 13.49 4.39
CA TYR A 240 -12.00 14.74 5.00
C TYR A 240 -10.69 15.24 4.38
N TRP A 241 -9.75 14.34 4.10
CA TRP A 241 -8.49 14.71 3.47
C TRP A 241 -8.68 15.17 2.03
N ARG A 242 -9.37 14.38 1.19
CA ARG A 242 -9.67 14.68 -0.23
C ARG A 242 -10.50 15.97 -0.38
N LEU A 243 -11.30 16.33 0.63
CA LEU A 243 -12.05 17.58 0.67
C LEU A 243 -11.27 18.76 1.29
N GLY A 244 -9.96 18.62 1.48
CA GLY A 244 -9.07 19.72 1.83
C GLY A 244 -8.85 19.93 3.33
N ASN A 245 -9.11 18.93 4.17
CA ASN A 245 -8.91 19.02 5.63
C ASN A 245 -8.19 17.80 6.22
N LYS A 246 -6.88 17.71 5.96
CA LYS A 246 -5.98 16.73 6.61
C LYS A 246 -6.09 16.73 8.15
N PRO A 247 -6.19 17.87 8.87
CA PRO A 247 -6.32 17.86 10.32
C PRO A 247 -7.56 17.11 10.84
N MET A 248 -8.71 17.22 10.17
CA MET A 248 -9.92 16.47 10.52
C MET A 248 -9.74 14.97 10.25
N ALA A 249 -9.12 14.59 9.13
CA ALA A 249 -8.78 13.20 8.84
C ALA A 249 -7.87 12.63 9.95
N MET A 250 -6.79 13.34 10.30
CA MET A 250 -5.84 12.90 11.31
C MET A 250 -6.43 12.81 12.72
N ARG A 251 -7.42 13.67 13.05
CA ARG A 251 -8.16 13.56 14.31
C ARG A 251 -8.96 12.26 14.39
N LEU A 252 -9.62 11.86 13.29
CA LEU A 252 -10.35 10.59 13.23
C LEU A 252 -9.38 9.39 13.34
N LEU A 253 -8.17 9.52 12.80
CA LEU A 253 -7.11 8.51 12.86
C LEU A 253 -6.24 8.55 14.13
N LYS A 254 -6.63 9.28 15.19
CA LYS A 254 -5.81 9.40 16.42
C LYS A 254 -5.83 8.13 17.29
N GLY A 255 -6.83 7.26 17.14
CA GLY A 255 -7.02 6.08 17.98
C GLY A 255 -5.88 5.05 17.88
N SER A 256 -5.72 4.25 18.95
CA SER A 256 -4.73 3.16 19.00
C SER A 256 -5.15 1.89 18.25
N ARG A 257 -6.44 1.78 17.89
CA ARG A 257 -6.99 0.72 17.07
C ARG A 257 -7.51 1.33 15.78
N LEU A 258 -6.79 1.11 14.69
CA LEU A 258 -7.18 1.54 13.35
C LEU A 258 -7.37 0.30 12.48
N HIS A 259 -8.32 0.37 11.55
CA HIS A 259 -8.46 -0.65 10.52
C HIS A 259 -7.22 -0.68 9.60
N ILE A 260 -6.90 -1.85 9.05
CA ILE A 260 -5.69 -2.09 8.24
C ILE A 260 -5.58 -1.18 7.01
N SER A 261 -6.73 -0.76 6.44
CA SER A 261 -6.77 0.19 5.32
C SER A 261 -6.23 1.58 5.68
N ALA A 262 -6.07 1.90 6.96
CA ALA A 262 -5.43 3.14 7.41
C ALA A 262 -3.96 3.22 6.95
N ILE A 263 -3.26 2.09 6.77
CA ILE A 263 -1.86 2.07 6.33
C ILE A 263 -1.71 2.80 4.99
N LYS A 264 -2.59 2.48 4.03
CA LYS A 264 -2.62 3.13 2.72
C LYS A 264 -2.91 4.63 2.86
N LEU A 265 -4.01 4.99 3.53
CA LEU A 265 -4.42 6.40 3.65
C LEU A 265 -3.34 7.26 4.34
N LEU A 266 -2.69 6.71 5.37
CA LEU A 266 -1.58 7.38 6.03
C LEU A 266 -0.39 7.53 5.07
N GLY A 267 -0.08 6.52 4.27
CA GLY A 267 0.90 6.59 3.19
C GLY A 267 0.60 7.71 2.19
N ASP A 268 -0.64 7.76 1.66
CA ASP A 268 -1.07 8.78 0.69
C ASP A 268 -1.01 10.21 1.28
N MET A 269 -1.16 10.34 2.60
CA MET A 269 -1.02 11.61 3.33
C MET A 269 0.42 11.93 3.75
N ASP A 270 1.41 11.12 3.36
CA ASP A 270 2.82 11.22 3.78
C ASP A 270 3.03 11.13 5.30
N GLU A 271 2.19 10.32 5.97
CA GLU A 271 2.24 10.04 7.42
C GLU A 271 2.89 8.67 7.66
N ILE A 272 4.08 8.45 7.09
CA ILE A 272 4.72 7.14 6.98
C ILE A 272 4.99 6.49 8.33
N GLU A 273 5.50 7.25 9.31
CA GLU A 273 5.78 6.70 10.65
C GLU A 273 4.51 6.18 11.33
N LYS A 274 3.38 6.86 11.12
CA LYS A 274 2.09 6.40 11.63
C LYS A 274 1.57 5.20 10.85
N ALA A 275 1.78 5.16 9.53
CA ALA A 275 1.45 3.98 8.73
C ALA A 275 2.22 2.75 9.24
N MET A 276 3.51 2.88 9.55
CA MET A 276 4.34 1.81 10.11
C MET A 276 3.90 1.39 11.50
N ALA A 277 3.48 2.34 12.36
CA ALA A 277 2.89 2.02 13.66
C ALA A 277 1.62 1.16 13.54
N VAL A 278 0.75 1.46 12.54
CA VAL A 278 -0.42 0.64 12.26
C VAL A 278 0.01 -0.74 11.75
N THR A 279 0.96 -0.82 10.82
CA THR A 279 1.52 -2.09 10.32
C THR A 279 2.03 -2.98 11.44
N ALA A 280 2.77 -2.41 12.40
CA ALA A 280 3.29 -3.15 13.55
C ALA A 280 2.18 -3.78 14.40
N SER A 281 1.03 -3.12 14.54
CA SER A 281 -0.13 -3.67 15.28
C SER A 281 -0.74 -4.92 14.63
N TYR A 282 -0.53 -5.12 13.32
CA TYR A 282 -1.03 -6.26 12.56
C TYR A 282 0.00 -7.40 12.38
N ALA A 283 1.27 -7.16 12.70
CA ALA A 283 2.38 -8.08 12.41
C ALA A 283 2.21 -9.49 13.02
N ASN A 284 1.47 -9.60 14.14
CA ASN A 284 1.21 -10.87 14.84
C ASN A 284 -0.23 -11.39 14.65
N THR A 285 -0.96 -10.89 13.64
CA THR A 285 -2.34 -11.28 13.35
C THR A 285 -2.43 -12.06 12.05
N ASN A 286 -3.57 -12.67 11.73
CA ASN A 286 -3.78 -13.33 10.42
C ASN A 286 -3.80 -12.37 9.21
N PHE A 287 -3.71 -11.05 9.44
CA PHE A 287 -3.68 -10.02 8.41
C PHE A 287 -2.27 -9.49 8.12
N PHE A 288 -1.21 -10.08 8.70
CA PHE A 288 0.16 -9.57 8.55
C PHE A 288 0.60 -9.44 7.08
N ASN A 289 0.21 -10.38 6.20
CA ASN A 289 0.53 -10.32 4.77
C ASN A 289 -0.06 -9.07 4.10
N GLU A 290 -1.31 -8.74 4.43
CA GLU A 290 -1.96 -7.53 3.92
C GLU A 290 -1.36 -6.26 4.50
N ALA A 291 -0.97 -6.28 5.78
CA ALA A 291 -0.35 -5.13 6.42
C ALA A 291 1.02 -4.84 5.81
N PHE A 292 1.85 -5.87 5.58
CA PHE A 292 3.17 -5.71 4.98
C PHE A 292 3.09 -5.30 3.51
N LEU A 293 2.15 -5.84 2.72
CA LEU A 293 1.94 -5.33 1.35
C LEU A 293 1.52 -3.85 1.35
N ASN A 294 0.55 -3.47 2.18
CA ASN A 294 0.12 -2.06 2.26
C ASN A 294 1.25 -1.15 2.77
N ALA A 295 2.11 -1.63 3.67
CA ALA A 295 3.27 -0.89 4.15
C ALA A 295 4.31 -0.69 3.05
N GLY A 296 4.62 -1.75 2.29
CA GLY A 296 5.48 -1.66 1.14
C GLY A 296 4.94 -0.70 0.09
N ASP A 297 3.64 -0.73 -0.18
CA ASP A 297 2.99 0.20 -1.12
C ASP A 297 3.09 1.66 -0.65
N ALA A 298 2.85 1.93 0.64
CA ALA A 298 2.99 3.26 1.24
C ALA A 298 4.44 3.77 1.16
N LEU A 299 5.41 2.93 1.49
CA LEU A 299 6.83 3.27 1.42
C LEU A 299 7.27 3.50 -0.03
N ARG A 300 6.78 2.69 -0.97
CA ARG A 300 7.04 2.85 -2.41
C ARG A 300 6.49 4.19 -2.91
N GLY A 301 5.28 4.55 -2.54
CA GLY A 301 4.67 5.86 -2.85
C GLY A 301 5.47 7.04 -2.29
N ALA A 302 6.07 6.89 -1.12
CA ALA A 302 6.96 7.89 -0.51
C ALA A 302 8.40 7.86 -1.06
N GLY A 303 8.70 7.06 -2.08
CA GLY A 303 10.05 6.91 -2.63
C GLY A 303 11.05 6.19 -1.71
N ARG A 304 10.60 5.58 -0.61
CA ARG A 304 11.41 4.76 0.33
C ARG A 304 11.50 3.32 -0.19
N LEU A 305 12.05 3.16 -1.40
CA LEU A 305 11.98 1.93 -2.20
C LEU A 305 12.64 0.72 -1.54
N ASP A 306 13.74 0.93 -0.83
CA ASP A 306 14.49 -0.16 -0.19
C ASP A 306 13.75 -0.72 1.04
N GLU A 307 13.14 0.16 1.83
CA GLU A 307 12.25 -0.24 2.92
C GLU A 307 10.97 -0.90 2.38
N ALA A 308 10.47 -0.44 1.24
CA ALA A 308 9.35 -1.09 0.57
C ALA A 308 9.70 -2.55 0.20
N ILE A 309 10.89 -2.78 -0.38
CA ILE A 309 11.41 -4.11 -0.70
C ILE A 309 11.51 -4.96 0.57
N GLU A 310 11.99 -4.42 1.69
CA GLU A 310 12.05 -5.15 2.96
C GLU A 310 10.68 -5.68 3.37
N TYR A 311 9.64 -4.84 3.34
CA TYR A 311 8.29 -5.27 3.69
C TYR A 311 7.71 -6.30 2.73
N TYR A 312 7.95 -6.16 1.42
CA TYR A 312 7.55 -7.18 0.46
C TYR A 312 8.31 -8.50 0.69
N GLN A 313 9.61 -8.45 0.99
CA GLN A 313 10.41 -9.65 1.25
C GLN A 313 9.92 -10.40 2.49
N ARG A 314 9.46 -9.70 3.54
CA ARG A 314 8.86 -10.34 4.72
C ARG A 314 7.62 -11.17 4.39
N VAL A 315 6.83 -10.78 3.40
CA VAL A 315 5.68 -11.58 2.91
C VAL A 315 6.16 -12.89 2.28
N LEU A 316 7.28 -12.85 1.55
CA LEU A 316 7.89 -14.04 0.95
C LEU A 316 8.49 -14.97 2.02
N ASP A 317 9.19 -14.41 3.01
CA ASP A 317 9.95 -15.16 4.01
C ASP A 317 9.05 -15.88 5.04
N ILE A 318 7.96 -15.26 5.49
CA ILE A 318 7.10 -15.85 6.55
C ILE A 318 6.32 -17.07 6.03
N ASN A 319 6.08 -17.13 4.71
CA ASN A 319 5.48 -18.28 4.01
C ASN A 319 4.26 -18.91 4.73
N LYS A 320 3.37 -18.06 5.28
CA LYS A 320 2.21 -18.50 6.07
C LYS A 320 0.96 -17.72 5.67
N ALA A 321 -0.16 -18.39 5.51
CA ALA A 321 -1.46 -17.76 5.37
C ALA A 321 -2.59 -18.70 5.79
N ARG A 322 -3.82 -18.19 5.78
CA ARG A 322 -5.03 -18.97 6.10
C ARG A 322 -5.31 -20.13 5.13
N ASN A 323 -4.83 -20.04 3.88
CA ASN A 323 -4.92 -21.11 2.88
C ASN A 323 -3.88 -20.90 1.75
N ALA A 324 -3.68 -21.94 0.94
CA ALA A 324 -2.66 -21.96 -0.11
C ALA A 324 -2.91 -20.96 -1.26
N GLU A 325 -4.17 -20.77 -1.66
CA GLU A 325 -4.51 -19.83 -2.74
C GLU A 325 -4.22 -18.38 -2.31
N TYR A 326 -4.59 -18.02 -1.08
CA TYR A 326 -4.29 -16.73 -0.48
C TYR A 326 -2.78 -16.53 -0.36
N LEU A 327 -2.04 -17.54 0.13
CA LEU A 327 -0.58 -17.47 0.22
C LEU A 327 0.05 -17.19 -1.15
N LYS A 328 -0.31 -17.98 -2.16
CA LYS A 328 0.20 -17.84 -3.53
C LYS A 328 -0.06 -16.44 -4.09
N ARG A 329 -1.26 -15.88 -3.88
CA ARG A 329 -1.62 -14.55 -4.38
C ARG A 329 -0.78 -13.45 -3.73
N TYR A 330 -0.56 -13.52 -2.42
CA TYR A 330 0.22 -12.50 -1.70
C TYR A 330 1.72 -12.61 -1.99
N GLN A 331 2.25 -13.84 -2.11
CA GLN A 331 3.64 -14.06 -2.51
C GLN A 331 3.90 -13.59 -3.94
N ALA A 332 2.99 -13.89 -4.88
CA ALA A 332 3.07 -13.35 -6.22
C ALA A 332 3.14 -11.83 -6.14
N ARG A 333 2.13 -11.16 -5.58
CA ARG A 333 2.11 -9.69 -5.46
C ARG A 333 3.39 -9.10 -4.84
N ALA A 334 3.91 -9.68 -3.76
CA ALA A 334 5.14 -9.22 -3.15
C ALA A 334 6.35 -9.34 -4.10
N ALA A 335 6.52 -10.50 -4.75
CA ALA A 335 7.60 -10.72 -5.71
C ALA A 335 7.49 -9.78 -6.92
N GLU A 336 6.27 -9.57 -7.43
CA GLU A 336 6.02 -8.68 -8.56
C GLU A 336 6.25 -7.20 -8.19
N SER A 337 5.92 -6.78 -6.96
CA SER A 337 6.24 -5.43 -6.48
C SER A 337 7.74 -5.19 -6.33
N ILE A 338 8.49 -6.19 -5.83
CA ILE A 338 9.97 -6.13 -5.77
C ILE A 338 10.54 -6.02 -7.19
N GLU A 339 10.05 -6.84 -8.12
CA GLU A 339 10.47 -6.78 -9.52
C GLU A 339 10.14 -5.42 -10.15
N ALA A 340 8.95 -4.89 -9.93
CA ALA A 340 8.56 -3.58 -10.44
C ALA A 340 9.53 -2.49 -9.97
N ILE A 341 9.88 -2.47 -8.67
CA ILE A 341 10.88 -1.52 -8.14
C ILE A 341 12.23 -1.67 -8.82
N LYS A 342 12.69 -2.91 -9.08
CA LYS A 342 13.95 -3.18 -9.80
C LYS A 342 13.90 -2.71 -11.26
N LEU A 343 12.71 -2.65 -11.85
CA LEU A 343 12.50 -2.23 -13.24
C LEU A 343 12.29 -0.72 -13.39
N PHE A 344 12.23 0.07 -12.31
CA PHE A 344 11.93 1.51 -12.40
C PHE A 344 12.87 2.26 -13.34
N ASP A 345 14.19 2.01 -13.29
CA ASP A 345 15.15 2.68 -14.16
C ASP A 345 15.02 2.22 -15.63
N LYS A 346 14.65 0.95 -15.84
CA LYS A 346 14.39 0.39 -17.19
C LYS A 346 13.04 0.84 -17.76
N ALA A 347 12.13 1.27 -16.89
CA ALA A 347 10.82 1.79 -17.22
C ALA A 347 10.78 3.33 -17.23
N ASP A 348 11.94 3.99 -17.22
CA ASP A 348 12.04 5.41 -17.56
C ASP A 348 11.71 5.57 -19.05
N VAL A 349 10.62 6.26 -19.35
CA VAL A 349 10.12 6.42 -20.72
C VAL A 349 11.15 7.02 -21.68
N SER A 350 12.05 7.88 -21.18
CA SER A 350 13.11 8.48 -21.99
C SER A 350 14.15 7.45 -22.49
N ARG A 351 14.22 6.30 -21.82
CA ARG A 351 15.11 5.17 -22.12
C ARG A 351 14.38 3.99 -22.75
N VAL A 352 13.11 4.15 -23.11
CA VAL A 352 12.31 3.13 -23.78
C VAL A 352 12.23 3.46 -25.27
N ALA A 353 12.35 2.45 -26.13
CA ALA A 353 12.14 2.60 -27.56
C ALA A 353 10.68 2.81 -27.89
N ASP A 354 10.43 3.51 -28.99
CA ASP A 354 9.07 3.68 -29.50
C ASP A 354 8.52 2.31 -29.92
N GLY A 355 7.25 2.07 -29.59
CA GLY A 355 6.60 0.81 -29.84
C GLY A 355 5.45 0.51 -28.89
N THR A 356 4.84 -0.65 -29.08
CA THR A 356 3.74 -1.14 -28.26
C THR A 356 4.19 -2.39 -27.49
N TYR A 357 4.12 -2.32 -26.16
CA TYR A 357 4.57 -3.37 -25.27
C TYR A 357 3.40 -3.89 -24.43
N ALA A 358 3.36 -5.20 -24.20
CA ALA A 358 2.34 -5.82 -23.37
C ALA A 358 2.96 -6.69 -22.27
N ALA A 359 2.36 -6.65 -21.08
CA ALA A 359 2.73 -7.52 -19.97
C ALA A 359 1.53 -7.73 -19.03
N HIS A 360 1.74 -8.51 -17.97
CA HIS A 360 0.69 -8.83 -17.01
C HIS A 360 1.23 -8.81 -15.57
N SER A 361 0.29 -8.73 -14.63
CA SER A 361 0.55 -8.83 -13.19
C SER A 361 -0.65 -9.44 -12.47
N THR A 362 -0.43 -9.92 -11.25
CA THR A 362 -1.43 -10.50 -10.35
C THR A 362 -2.31 -9.40 -9.75
N GLY A 363 -3.56 -9.32 -10.21
CA GLY A 363 -4.60 -8.45 -9.66
C GLY A 363 -5.34 -9.03 -8.45
N TYR A 364 -6.46 -8.40 -8.08
CA TYR A 364 -7.26 -8.78 -6.92
C TYR A 364 -7.90 -10.16 -7.11
N ASN A 365 -8.48 -10.43 -8.28
CA ASN A 365 -9.21 -11.67 -8.58
C ASN A 365 -8.45 -12.62 -9.51
N GLY A 366 -7.40 -12.14 -10.16
CA GLY A 366 -6.65 -12.94 -11.12
C GLY A 366 -5.67 -12.08 -11.88
N GLN A 367 -5.12 -12.64 -12.95
CA GLN A 367 -4.21 -11.91 -13.83
C GLN A 367 -4.91 -10.71 -14.49
N LEU A 368 -4.16 -9.62 -14.63
CA LEU A 368 -4.53 -8.41 -15.34
C LEU A 368 -3.45 -8.12 -16.39
N ASP A 369 -3.87 -7.91 -17.64
CA ASP A 369 -3.02 -7.66 -18.79
C ASP A 369 -3.06 -6.17 -19.17
N VAL A 370 -1.89 -5.57 -19.39
CA VAL A 370 -1.72 -4.16 -19.80
C VAL A 370 -0.96 -4.09 -21.12
N GLN A 371 -1.36 -3.14 -21.96
CA GLN A 371 -0.62 -2.68 -23.13
C GLN A 371 -0.21 -1.21 -22.93
N VAL A 372 1.03 -0.89 -23.28
CA VAL A 372 1.63 0.45 -23.21
C VAL A 372 2.13 0.83 -24.60
N THR A 373 1.82 2.03 -25.08
CA THR A 373 2.37 2.59 -26.31
C THR A 373 3.31 3.74 -25.98
N VAL A 374 4.55 3.65 -26.46
CA VAL A 374 5.57 4.69 -26.35
C VAL A 374 5.84 5.26 -27.74
N GLU A 375 5.84 6.59 -27.86
CA GLU A 375 6.12 7.32 -29.10
C GLU A 375 6.80 8.64 -28.76
N ASP A 376 7.86 8.99 -29.48
CA ASP A 376 8.65 10.21 -29.26
C ASP A 376 9.15 10.34 -27.81
N GLY A 377 9.53 9.21 -27.19
CA GLY A 377 10.00 9.16 -25.80
C GLY A 377 8.91 9.53 -24.77
N LYS A 378 7.63 9.37 -25.12
CA LYS A 378 6.48 9.62 -24.23
C LYS A 378 5.54 8.42 -24.16
N ILE A 379 4.89 8.24 -23.02
CA ILE A 379 3.81 7.28 -22.83
C ILE A 379 2.55 7.90 -23.46
N GLN A 380 2.15 7.40 -24.62
CA GLN A 380 0.97 7.90 -25.33
C GLN A 380 -0.32 7.25 -24.83
N ASP A 381 -0.24 5.97 -24.45
CA ASP A 381 -1.43 5.17 -24.13
C ASP A 381 -1.07 4.03 -23.18
N VAL A 382 -1.95 3.79 -22.21
CA VAL A 382 -1.90 2.65 -21.28
C VAL A 382 -3.29 2.07 -21.18
N ARG A 383 -3.45 0.79 -21.54
CA ARG A 383 -4.75 0.11 -21.57
C ARG A 383 -4.71 -1.21 -20.85
N VAL A 384 -5.70 -1.44 -20.00
CA VAL A 384 -6.00 -2.78 -19.48
C VAL A 384 -6.74 -3.55 -20.57
N THR A 385 -6.11 -4.55 -21.15
CA THR A 385 -6.65 -5.29 -22.31
C THR A 385 -7.46 -6.52 -21.89
N LYS A 386 -7.19 -7.07 -20.70
CA LYS A 386 -7.90 -8.21 -20.13
C LYS A 386 -7.79 -8.21 -18.60
N HIS A 387 -8.89 -8.50 -17.91
CA HIS A 387 -8.90 -8.67 -16.46
C HIS A 387 -10.10 -9.49 -15.96
N SER A 388 -9.99 -10.00 -14.74
CA SER A 388 -11.08 -10.69 -14.01
C SER A 388 -11.51 -9.96 -12.72
N GLU A 389 -11.08 -8.70 -12.57
CA GLU A 389 -11.36 -7.86 -11.40
C GLU A 389 -12.87 -7.64 -11.20
N LYS A 390 -13.37 -7.74 -9.95
CA LYS A 390 -14.78 -7.50 -9.59
C LYS A 390 -15.00 -6.23 -8.78
N GLN A 391 -13.96 -5.75 -8.11
CA GLN A 391 -13.99 -4.62 -7.17
C GLN A 391 -12.98 -3.56 -7.60
N PHE A 392 -12.88 -3.34 -8.91
CA PHE A 392 -11.87 -2.44 -9.48
C PHE A 392 -12.22 -0.96 -9.29
N TYR A 393 -13.51 -0.64 -9.08
CA TYR A 393 -13.97 0.74 -8.88
C TYR A 393 -13.43 1.66 -10.00
N SER A 394 -12.74 2.74 -9.67
CA SER A 394 -12.09 3.60 -10.67
C SER A 394 -10.66 3.20 -11.01
N ALA A 395 -10.10 2.14 -10.43
CA ALA A 395 -8.68 1.79 -10.57
C ALA A 395 -8.25 1.57 -12.02
N LEU A 396 -9.12 0.96 -12.86
CA LEU A 396 -8.79 0.69 -14.27
C LEU A 396 -8.61 1.99 -15.07
N SER A 397 -9.43 3.01 -14.81
CA SER A 397 -9.38 4.30 -15.49
C SER A 397 -8.37 5.25 -14.87
N ASP A 398 -8.38 5.38 -13.54
CA ASP A 398 -7.62 6.41 -12.84
C ASP A 398 -6.14 6.06 -12.83
N THR A 399 -5.79 4.79 -12.63
CA THR A 399 -4.38 4.38 -12.58
C THR A 399 -3.71 4.55 -13.95
N THR A 400 -4.39 4.15 -15.03
CA THR A 400 -3.86 4.30 -16.40
C THR A 400 -3.74 5.77 -16.80
N SER A 401 -4.75 6.59 -16.46
CA SER A 401 -4.72 8.04 -16.69
C SER A 401 -3.58 8.73 -15.93
N GLN A 402 -3.36 8.35 -14.67
CA GLN A 402 -2.25 8.88 -13.86
C GLN A 402 -0.88 8.54 -14.47
N ILE A 403 -0.68 7.30 -14.92
CA ILE A 403 0.59 6.90 -15.55
C ILE A 403 0.88 7.75 -16.78
N ILE A 404 -0.13 7.98 -17.63
CA ILE A 404 -0.01 8.85 -18.81
C ILE A 404 0.26 10.29 -18.37
N GLN A 405 -0.45 10.82 -17.39
CA GLN A 405 -0.25 12.20 -16.92
C GLN A 405 1.14 12.42 -16.32
N LEU A 406 1.63 11.47 -15.54
CA LEU A 406 2.94 11.51 -14.89
C LEU A 406 4.09 11.14 -15.83
N GLN A 407 3.78 10.59 -17.00
CA GLN A 407 4.77 10.01 -17.92
C GLN A 407 5.68 8.98 -17.23
N GLY A 408 5.10 8.21 -16.30
CA GLY A 408 5.85 7.26 -15.48
C GLY A 408 4.99 6.46 -14.52
N ILE A 409 5.62 5.45 -13.91
CA ILE A 409 5.00 4.50 -12.98
C ILE A 409 5.29 4.84 -11.50
N GLN A 410 6.13 5.83 -11.26
CA GLN A 410 6.43 6.35 -9.93
C GLN A 410 5.34 7.35 -9.51
N ASN A 411 5.06 7.45 -8.21
CA ASN A 411 4.09 8.40 -7.64
C ASN A 411 2.64 8.24 -8.18
N VAL A 412 2.31 7.06 -8.71
CA VAL A 412 0.93 6.72 -9.10
C VAL A 412 0.16 6.33 -7.85
N ASP A 413 -0.90 7.09 -7.55
CA ASP A 413 -1.76 6.85 -6.40
C ASP A 413 -2.68 5.65 -6.67
N GLY A 414 -2.77 4.75 -5.68
CA GLY A 414 -3.74 3.65 -5.74
C GLY A 414 -5.16 4.10 -5.42
N THR A 415 -6.15 3.53 -6.11
CA THR A 415 -7.57 3.77 -5.79
C THR A 415 -7.93 3.11 -4.47
N SER A 416 -8.44 3.87 -3.50
CA SER A 416 -8.88 3.33 -2.21
C SER A 416 -10.02 2.32 -2.39
N GLY A 417 -9.87 1.15 -1.76
CA GLY A 417 -10.74 -0.01 -1.96
C GLY A 417 -10.38 -0.91 -3.15
N ALA A 418 -9.51 -0.44 -4.06
CA ALA A 418 -9.04 -1.18 -5.24
C ALA A 418 -7.50 -1.11 -5.42
N THR A 419 -6.76 -0.89 -4.32
CA THR A 419 -5.29 -0.72 -4.35
C THR A 419 -4.59 -1.87 -5.07
N ILE A 420 -5.06 -3.10 -4.85
CA ILE A 420 -4.49 -4.31 -5.46
C ILE A 420 -4.55 -4.23 -6.99
N THR A 421 -5.68 -3.75 -7.52
CA THR A 421 -5.87 -3.55 -8.95
C THR A 421 -4.95 -2.45 -9.48
N SER A 422 -4.84 -1.31 -8.78
CA SER A 422 -3.90 -0.23 -9.15
C SER A 422 -2.46 -0.72 -9.16
N GLN A 423 -2.02 -1.48 -8.16
CA GLN A 423 -0.64 -2.02 -8.11
C GLN A 423 -0.38 -3.00 -9.26
N ALA A 424 -1.36 -3.84 -9.61
CA ALA A 424 -1.20 -4.75 -10.74
C ALA A 424 -1.02 -3.98 -12.07
N ILE A 425 -1.75 -2.87 -12.27
CA ILE A 425 -1.59 -2.01 -13.45
C ILE A 425 -0.18 -1.38 -13.46
N VAL A 426 0.28 -0.83 -12.34
CA VAL A 426 1.62 -0.23 -12.20
C VAL A 426 2.71 -1.27 -12.49
N SER A 427 2.65 -2.45 -11.88
CA SER A 427 3.63 -3.52 -12.07
C SER A 427 3.62 -4.08 -13.49
N ALA A 428 2.44 -4.28 -14.09
CA ALA A 428 2.33 -4.72 -15.48
C ALA A 428 2.87 -3.65 -16.45
N THR A 429 2.63 -2.37 -16.19
CA THR A 429 3.18 -1.26 -16.99
C THR A 429 4.70 -1.23 -16.91
N ALA A 430 5.28 -1.36 -15.70
CA ALA A 430 6.73 -1.42 -15.49
C ALA A 430 7.38 -2.54 -16.31
N ARG A 431 6.78 -3.74 -16.25
CA ARG A 431 7.23 -4.90 -17.02
C ARG A 431 7.07 -4.72 -18.52
N ALA A 432 6.01 -4.06 -18.99
CA ALA A 432 5.80 -3.78 -20.40
C ALA A 432 6.88 -2.83 -20.92
N MET A 433 7.06 -1.68 -20.26
CA MET A 433 8.06 -0.68 -20.64
C MET A 433 9.49 -1.23 -20.63
N ALA A 434 9.84 -2.04 -19.63
CA ALA A 434 11.17 -2.66 -19.54
C ALA A 434 11.53 -3.56 -20.73
N LYS A 435 10.55 -4.08 -21.49
CA LYS A 435 10.80 -4.84 -22.73
C LYS A 435 11.31 -3.96 -23.88
N GLY A 436 11.08 -2.66 -23.81
CA GLY A 436 11.56 -1.68 -24.76
C GLY A 436 12.79 -0.90 -24.29
N ALA A 437 13.38 -1.24 -23.15
CA ALA A 437 14.54 -0.53 -22.62
C ALA A 437 15.74 -0.57 -23.60
N LYS A 438 16.38 0.58 -23.82
CA LYS A 438 17.57 0.75 -24.67
C LYS A 438 18.88 0.58 -23.92
#